data_AF-A0A2T2TKK4-F1
#
_entry.id   AF-A0A2T2TKK4-F1
#
_cell.length_a   1.000
_cell.length_b   1.000
_cell.length_c   1.000
_cell.angle_alpha   90.00
_cell.angle_beta   90.00
_cell.angle_gamma   90.00
#
_symmetry.space_group_name_H-M   'P 1'
#
loop_
_entity.id
_entity.type
_entity.pdbx_description
1 polymer ?
#
loop_
_entity_poly.entity_id
_entity_poly.type
_entity_poly.pdbx_seq_one_letter_code
_entity_poly.pdbx_strand_id
1 'polypeptide(L)'
;MARPLRFLLVLAFLSLAAPVGQHAAAQPASAEAHGAAPQLQTPAAFLGYALGERFTPPHRAAAYVRHVAAASPRAQLQRYGTTHEGRPLQLVTLSAPENLANLDALRRAHLRVTGLAGTGASEREGERPEKPQTPNPKPQTQNRPAIVWLSYNVHGDEAVGTEAALKTLHALADPQNE
;
A
#
# COMPACT_ATOMS: atom_id res chain seq x y z
N MET A 1 73.30 -6.73 -40.78
CA MET A 1 72.30 -5.65 -40.68
C MET A 1 71.07 -6.04 -41.49
N ALA A 2 69.89 -5.67 -40.99
CA ALA A 2 68.62 -6.37 -41.11
C ALA A 2 67.97 -6.38 -42.52
N ARG A 3 67.30 -7.49 -42.84
CA ARG A 3 66.21 -7.58 -43.84
C ARG A 3 64.89 -7.72 -43.07
N PRO A 4 63.84 -6.93 -43.34
CA PRO A 4 62.53 -7.15 -42.73
C PRO A 4 61.73 -8.19 -43.53
N LEU A 5 61.25 -9.23 -42.85
CA LEU A 5 60.34 -10.23 -43.42
C LEU A 5 58.90 -9.94 -42.93
N ARG A 6 57.98 -9.93 -43.89
CA ARG A 6 56.54 -9.71 -43.73
C ARG A 6 55.86 -10.98 -43.22
N PHE A 7 54.87 -10.84 -42.32
CA PHE A 7 53.84 -11.85 -42.13
C PHE A 7 52.45 -11.21 -42.18
N LEU A 8 51.64 -11.71 -43.10
CA LEU A 8 50.24 -11.39 -43.31
C LEU A 8 49.41 -12.41 -42.52
N LEU A 9 48.62 -11.95 -41.55
CA LEU A 9 47.69 -12.80 -40.80
C LEU A 9 46.28 -12.63 -41.40
N VAL A 10 45.73 -13.73 -41.92
CA VAL A 10 44.35 -13.85 -42.38
C VAL A 10 43.50 -14.33 -41.20
N LEU A 11 42.50 -13.54 -40.79
CA LEU A 11 41.47 -13.96 -39.81
C LEU A 11 40.21 -14.38 -40.56
N ALA A 12 39.86 -15.66 -40.46
CA ALA A 12 38.60 -16.21 -40.97
C ALA A 12 37.47 -15.94 -39.96
N PHE A 13 36.40 -15.29 -40.42
CA PHE A 13 35.14 -15.12 -39.69
C PHE A 13 34.24 -16.33 -39.95
N LEU A 14 33.90 -17.07 -38.89
CA LEU A 14 32.92 -18.16 -38.93
C LEU A 14 31.53 -17.59 -38.61
N SER A 15 30.68 -17.44 -39.62
CA SER A 15 29.26 -17.07 -39.45
C SER A 15 28.41 -18.32 -39.25
N LEU A 16 27.78 -18.47 -38.09
CA LEU A 16 26.73 -19.47 -37.87
C LEU A 16 25.37 -18.76 -37.84
N ALA A 17 24.53 -19.07 -38.83
CA ALA A 17 23.14 -18.64 -38.86
C ALA A 17 22.30 -19.50 -37.90
N ALA A 18 21.35 -18.87 -37.19
CA ALA A 18 20.30 -19.56 -36.42
C ALA A 18 18.91 -19.02 -36.85
N PRO A 19 17.86 -19.86 -36.79
CA PRO A 19 16.62 -19.65 -37.51
C PRO A 19 15.62 -18.74 -36.78
N VAL A 20 14.66 -18.27 -37.57
CA VAL A 20 13.52 -17.42 -37.23
C VAL A 20 12.51 -18.14 -36.33
N GLY A 21 12.00 -17.40 -35.32
CA GLY A 21 10.58 -17.39 -34.95
C GLY A 21 10.12 -18.33 -33.82
N GLN A 22 9.99 -17.78 -32.61
CA GLN A 22 8.97 -18.20 -31.63
C GLN A 22 8.45 -16.96 -30.90
N HIS A 23 7.12 -16.77 -30.90
CA HIS A 23 6.42 -15.79 -30.08
C HIS A 23 6.71 -16.04 -28.60
N ALA A 24 7.22 -15.02 -27.90
CA ALA A 24 7.33 -15.04 -26.46
C ALA A 24 5.93 -14.90 -25.85
N ALA A 25 5.33 -16.01 -25.44
CA ALA A 25 4.25 -16.00 -24.47
C ALA A 25 4.79 -15.41 -23.16
N ALA A 26 4.10 -14.41 -22.61
CA ALA A 26 4.41 -13.86 -21.29
C ALA A 26 4.35 -14.98 -20.25
N GLN A 27 5.50 -15.30 -19.66
CA GLN A 27 5.59 -16.22 -18.53
C GLN A 27 4.91 -15.55 -17.32
N PRO A 28 3.98 -16.22 -16.62
CA PRO A 28 3.47 -15.70 -15.37
C PRO A 28 4.62 -15.64 -14.37
N ALA A 29 4.79 -14.48 -13.72
CA ALA A 29 5.76 -14.30 -12.65
C ALA A 29 5.52 -15.37 -11.59
N SER A 30 6.49 -16.27 -11.46
CA SER A 30 6.55 -17.27 -10.40
C SER A 30 6.57 -16.55 -9.06
N ALA A 31 5.47 -16.69 -8.33
CA ALA A 31 5.44 -16.48 -6.89
C ALA A 31 6.39 -17.50 -6.27
N GLU A 32 7.49 -17.03 -5.68
CA GLU A 32 8.06 -17.60 -4.45
C GLU A 32 9.23 -16.76 -3.92
N ALA A 33 8.93 -16.01 -2.85
CA ALA A 33 9.87 -15.70 -1.78
C ALA A 33 9.03 -15.52 -0.51
N HIS A 34 8.61 -16.63 0.11
CA HIS A 34 8.05 -16.60 1.47
C HIS A 34 9.21 -16.42 2.46
N GLY A 35 9.78 -15.21 2.50
CA GLY A 35 10.51 -14.77 3.69
C GLY A 35 9.53 -14.70 4.85
N ALA A 36 9.94 -15.14 6.04
CA ALA A 36 9.13 -14.96 7.24
C ALA A 36 8.74 -13.48 7.38
N ALA A 37 7.47 -13.22 7.68
CA ALA A 37 7.01 -11.85 7.90
C ALA A 37 7.87 -11.20 8.99
N PRO A 38 8.34 -9.95 8.80
CA PRO A 38 9.15 -9.28 9.80
C PRO A 38 8.35 -9.14 11.10
N GLN A 39 9.06 -9.22 12.24
CA GLN A 39 8.44 -8.94 13.53
C GLN A 39 8.00 -7.47 13.59
N LEU A 40 6.79 -7.21 14.10
CA LEU A 40 6.30 -5.85 14.32
C LEU A 40 7.22 -5.15 15.33
N GLN A 41 7.73 -3.98 14.95
CA GLN A 41 8.64 -3.18 15.76
C GLN A 41 7.88 -1.98 16.28
N THR A 42 8.20 -1.56 17.51
CA THR A 42 7.72 -0.28 18.02
C THR A 42 8.29 0.88 17.20
N PRO A 43 7.66 2.07 17.20
CA PRO A 43 8.19 3.22 16.47
C PRO A 43 9.61 3.55 16.91
N ALA A 44 9.89 3.50 18.22
CA ALA A 44 11.21 3.80 18.75
C ALA A 44 12.28 2.80 18.30
N ALA A 45 11.95 1.50 18.27
CA ALA A 45 12.86 0.46 17.79
C ALA A 45 13.18 0.61 16.29
N PHE A 46 12.19 0.94 15.47
CA PHE A 46 12.36 1.13 14.02
C PHE A 46 13.09 2.44 13.68
N LEU A 47 12.75 3.53 14.39
CA LEU A 47 13.27 4.86 14.11
C LEU A 47 14.66 5.08 14.72
N GLY A 48 14.96 4.42 15.84
CA GLY A 48 16.18 4.58 16.62
C GLY A 48 16.16 5.80 17.56
N TYR A 49 14.98 6.33 17.87
CA TYR A 49 14.74 7.46 18.78
C TYR A 49 13.29 7.46 19.26
N ALA A 50 13.01 8.10 20.39
CA ALA A 50 11.63 8.16 20.91
C ALA A 50 10.77 9.14 20.08
N LEU A 51 9.48 8.83 19.90
CA LEU A 51 8.56 9.77 19.24
C LEU A 51 8.52 11.09 20.02
N GLY A 52 8.58 12.20 19.30
CA GLY A 52 8.65 13.55 19.89
C GLY A 52 10.05 14.02 20.32
N GLU A 53 11.07 13.15 20.31
CA GLU A 53 12.48 13.56 20.54
C GLU A 53 12.99 14.45 19.41
N ARG A 54 12.56 14.17 18.18
CA ARG A 54 12.80 14.97 16.97
C ARG A 54 11.72 14.72 15.94
N PHE A 55 11.61 15.60 14.95
CA PHE A 55 10.66 15.40 13.85
C PHE A 55 11.04 14.19 13.00
N THR A 56 10.08 13.30 12.79
CA THR A 56 10.25 12.19 11.86
C THR A 56 10.13 12.66 10.41
N PRO A 57 11.17 12.50 9.57
CA PRO A 57 11.09 12.88 8.18
C PRO A 57 10.00 12.07 7.44
N PRO A 58 9.27 12.67 6.47
CA PRO A 58 8.16 11.99 5.79
C PRO A 58 8.51 10.63 5.19
N HIS A 59 9.73 10.47 4.65
CA HIS A 59 10.18 9.19 4.08
C HIS A 59 10.37 8.10 5.14
N ARG A 60 10.78 8.46 6.36
CA ARG A 60 10.90 7.50 7.48
C ARG A 60 9.53 7.12 8.03
N ALA A 61 8.61 8.07 8.13
CA ALA A 61 7.21 7.79 8.49
C ALA A 61 6.57 6.82 7.47
N ALA A 62 6.71 7.10 6.18
CA ALA A 62 6.22 6.20 5.12
C ALA A 62 6.91 4.83 5.14
N ALA A 63 8.20 4.76 5.46
CA ALA A 63 8.91 3.49 5.65
C ALA A 63 8.36 2.69 6.82
N TYR A 64 8.06 3.35 7.94
CA TYR A 64 7.46 2.69 9.10
C TYR A 64 6.04 2.20 8.81
N VAL A 65 5.23 2.96 8.07
CA VAL A 65 3.91 2.51 7.59
C VAL A 65 4.02 1.21 6.79
N ARG A 66 5.00 1.12 5.87
CA ARG A 66 5.25 -0.12 5.09
C ARG A 66 5.73 -1.26 5.98
N HIS A 67 6.57 -0.99 6.97
CA HIS A 67 7.01 -1.98 7.95
C HIS A 67 5.81 -2.58 8.69
N VAL A 68 4.94 -1.74 9.26
CA VAL A 68 3.75 -2.20 9.99
C VAL A 68 2.85 -3.05 9.10
N ALA A 69 2.61 -2.63 7.85
CA ALA A 69 1.78 -3.38 6.91
C ALA A 69 2.40 -4.73 6.49
N ALA A 70 3.73 -4.84 6.45
CA ALA A 70 4.42 -6.09 6.16
C ALA A 70 4.49 -7.03 7.39
N ALA A 71 4.50 -6.44 8.59
CA ALA A 71 4.73 -7.15 9.85
C ALA A 71 3.45 -7.58 10.58
N SER A 72 2.30 -6.98 10.26
CA SER A 72 1.04 -7.22 10.96
C SER A 72 -0.05 -7.78 10.03
N PRO A 73 -0.69 -8.90 10.39
CA PRO A 73 -1.86 -9.40 9.67
C PRO A 73 -3.10 -8.52 9.87
N ARG A 74 -3.04 -7.50 10.75
CA ARG A 74 -4.12 -6.55 11.02
C ARG A 74 -4.05 -5.31 10.14
N ALA A 75 -3.07 -5.19 9.25
CA ALA A 75 -2.82 -3.98 8.47
C ALA A 75 -2.79 -4.26 6.96
N GLN A 76 -3.69 -3.64 6.20
CA GLN A 76 -3.70 -3.69 4.74
C GLN A 76 -3.35 -2.31 4.16
N LEU A 77 -2.24 -2.24 3.43
CA LEU A 77 -1.75 -1.01 2.80
C LEU A 77 -2.23 -0.90 1.35
N GLN A 78 -2.80 0.24 1.00
CA GLN A 78 -3.19 0.61 -0.36
C GLN A 78 -2.56 1.95 -0.75
N ARG A 79 -2.07 2.06 -2.00
CA ARG A 79 -1.76 3.36 -2.61
C ARG A 79 -2.99 3.86 -3.34
N TYR A 80 -3.41 5.10 -3.07
CA TYR A 80 -4.57 5.69 -3.74
C TYR A 80 -4.21 6.82 -4.71
N GLY A 81 -2.97 7.30 -4.69
CA GLY A 81 -2.53 8.35 -5.59
C GLY A 81 -1.07 8.75 -5.39
N THR A 82 -0.73 9.91 -5.93
CA THR A 82 0.58 10.54 -5.80
C THR A 82 0.41 12.04 -5.62
N THR A 83 1.29 12.67 -4.86
CA THR A 83 1.34 14.14 -4.76
C THR A 83 1.85 14.76 -6.06
N HIS A 84 1.75 16.09 -6.18
CA HIS A 84 2.36 16.84 -7.28
C HIS A 84 3.87 16.62 -7.43
N GLU A 85 4.56 16.38 -6.30
CA GLU A 85 6.00 16.10 -6.27
C GLU A 85 6.31 14.58 -6.33
N GLY A 86 5.34 13.75 -6.73
CA GLY A 86 5.52 12.33 -6.96
C GLY A 86 5.59 11.45 -5.70
N ARG A 87 5.29 11.97 -4.51
CA ARG A 87 5.27 11.15 -3.29
C ARG A 87 4.03 10.25 -3.28
N PRO A 88 4.14 8.96 -2.90
CA PRO A 88 3.00 8.07 -2.83
C PRO A 88 2.02 8.50 -1.73
N LEU A 89 0.74 8.52 -2.05
CA LEU A 89 -0.34 8.71 -1.09
C LEU A 89 -0.90 7.34 -0.69
N GLN A 90 -0.92 7.08 0.61
CA GLN A 90 -1.14 5.75 1.17
C GLN A 90 -2.31 5.75 2.15
N LEU A 91 -3.06 4.65 2.16
CA LEU A 91 -4.12 4.34 3.12
C LEU A 91 -3.77 3.01 3.79
N VAL A 92 -3.89 2.96 5.12
CA VAL A 92 -3.80 1.70 5.88
C VAL A 92 -5.16 1.39 6.46
N THR A 93 -5.72 0.25 6.08
CA THR A 93 -6.91 -0.31 6.72
C THR A 93 -6.48 -1.23 7.86
N LEU A 94 -6.96 -0.94 9.06
CA LEU A 94 -6.64 -1.69 10.28
C LEU A 94 -7.87 -2.45 10.76
N SER A 95 -7.77 -3.77 10.90
CA SER A 95 -8.86 -4.60 11.46
C SER A 95 -8.37 -5.98 11.88
N ALA A 96 -9.26 -6.79 12.44
CA ALA A 96 -9.01 -8.22 12.59
C ALA A 96 -8.84 -8.88 11.20
N PRO A 97 -8.00 -9.93 11.06
CA PRO A 97 -7.76 -10.59 9.77
C PRO A 97 -9.04 -11.06 9.07
N GLU A 98 -10.03 -11.51 9.83
CA GLU A 98 -11.32 -11.98 9.32
C GLU A 98 -12.16 -10.84 8.74
N ASN A 99 -12.02 -9.63 9.28
CA ASN A 99 -12.65 -8.43 8.73
C ASN A 99 -11.93 -7.96 7.47
N LEU A 100 -10.59 -8.03 7.45
CA LEU A 100 -9.78 -7.68 6.28
C LEU A 100 -10.13 -8.59 5.08
N ALA A 101 -10.27 -9.88 5.32
CA ALA A 101 -10.72 -10.85 4.31
C ALA A 101 -12.14 -10.56 3.79
N ASN A 102 -12.96 -9.82 4.54
CA ASN A 102 -14.36 -9.52 4.23
C ASN A 102 -14.64 -8.02 3.97
N LEU A 103 -13.61 -7.20 3.69
CA LEU A 103 -13.75 -5.74 3.60
C LEU A 103 -14.81 -5.27 2.61
N ASP A 104 -14.89 -5.89 1.43
CA ASP A 104 -15.86 -5.50 0.42
C ASP A 104 -17.31 -5.76 0.87
N ALA A 105 -17.54 -6.85 1.60
CA ALA A 105 -18.85 -7.15 2.16
C ALA A 105 -19.22 -6.14 3.27
N LEU A 106 -18.25 -5.81 4.15
CA LEU A 106 -18.42 -4.79 5.19
C LEU A 106 -18.70 -3.41 4.59
N ARG A 107 -17.98 -3.03 3.53
CA ARG A 107 -18.19 -1.79 2.78
C ARG A 107 -19.60 -1.72 2.18
N ARG A 108 -20.04 -2.77 1.47
CA ARG A 108 -21.41 -2.81 0.89
C ARG A 108 -22.48 -2.77 1.97
N ALA A 109 -22.27 -3.46 3.08
CA ALA A 109 -23.17 -3.42 4.22
C ALA A 109 -23.27 -2.00 4.83
N HIS A 110 -22.14 -1.29 4.94
CA HIS A 110 -22.11 0.10 5.41
C HIS A 110 -22.87 1.04 4.47
N LEU A 111 -22.59 0.98 3.16
CA LEU A 111 -23.28 1.82 2.15
C LEU A 111 -24.80 1.65 2.15
N ARG A 112 -25.28 0.42 2.36
CA ARG A 112 -26.71 0.13 2.46
C ARG A 112 -27.37 0.80 3.66
N VAL A 113 -26.67 0.90 4.79
CA VAL A 113 -27.21 1.51 6.01
C VAL A 113 -27.16 3.04 5.94
N THR A 114 -26.20 3.61 5.22
CA THR A 114 -26.10 5.06 5.00
C THR A 114 -27.03 5.58 3.90
N GLY A 115 -27.75 4.68 3.19
CA GLY A 115 -28.59 5.05 2.05
C GLY A 115 -27.80 5.35 0.77
N LEU A 116 -26.51 5.01 0.74
CA LEU A 116 -25.60 5.20 -0.40
C LEU A 116 -25.42 3.90 -1.23
N ALA A 117 -26.30 2.92 -1.06
CA ALA A 117 -26.28 1.72 -1.88
C ALA A 117 -26.66 2.08 -3.32
N GLY A 118 -25.74 1.87 -4.28
CA GLY A 118 -25.96 2.13 -5.71
C GLY A 118 -25.41 3.47 -6.20
N THR A 119 -24.95 4.36 -5.31
CA THR A 119 -24.26 5.62 -5.68
C THR A 119 -22.78 5.35 -5.97
N GLY A 120 -22.47 4.33 -6.79
CA GLY A 120 -21.09 3.99 -7.16
C GLY A 120 -20.25 5.25 -7.36
N ALA A 121 -19.00 5.24 -6.87
CA ALA A 121 -18.14 6.40 -6.63
C ALA A 121 -17.84 7.32 -7.86
N SER A 122 -18.61 7.24 -8.94
CA SER A 122 -18.78 8.29 -9.93
C SER A 122 -19.91 9.23 -9.49
N GLU A 123 -19.67 10.05 -8.47
CA GLU A 123 -20.41 11.30 -8.35
C GLU A 123 -19.78 12.26 -9.35
N ARG A 124 -20.49 12.52 -10.46
CA ARG A 124 -20.19 13.70 -11.28
C ARG A 124 -20.41 14.91 -10.38
N GLU A 125 -19.38 15.73 -10.25
CA GLU A 125 -19.38 16.97 -9.48
C GLU A 125 -20.57 17.85 -9.94
N GLY A 126 -21.65 17.91 -9.15
CA GLY A 126 -22.83 18.73 -9.43
C GLY A 126 -24.20 18.04 -9.31
N GLU A 127 -24.27 16.71 -9.30
CA GLU A 127 -25.54 15.98 -9.15
C GLU A 127 -25.67 15.48 -7.71
N ARG A 128 -26.37 16.23 -6.84
CA ARG A 128 -26.77 15.72 -5.52
C ARG A 128 -27.70 14.53 -5.77
N PRO A 129 -27.38 13.30 -5.31
CA PRO A 129 -28.33 12.20 -5.39
C PRO A 129 -29.60 12.62 -4.64
N GLU A 130 -30.75 12.54 -5.30
CA GLU A 130 -32.02 12.75 -4.62
C GLU A 130 -32.09 11.83 -3.41
N LYS A 131 -32.46 12.40 -2.26
CA LYS A 131 -32.61 11.67 -1.01
C LYS A 131 -33.55 10.47 -1.28
N PRO A 132 -33.17 9.24 -0.94
CA PRO A 132 -34.05 8.08 -1.12
C PRO A 132 -35.42 8.37 -0.50
N GLN A 133 -36.48 8.31 -1.31
CA GLN A 133 -37.85 8.65 -0.92
C GLN A 133 -38.50 7.56 -0.05
N THR A 134 -37.82 6.43 0.13
CA THR A 134 -38.24 5.33 1.00
C THR A 134 -37.72 5.53 2.42
N PRO A 135 -38.54 5.30 3.47
CA PRO A 135 -38.06 5.29 4.85
C PRO A 135 -36.86 4.34 4.98
N ASN A 136 -35.75 4.82 5.54
CA ASN A 136 -34.62 3.95 5.84
C ASN A 136 -35.12 2.76 6.67
N PRO A 137 -34.97 1.51 6.21
CA PRO A 137 -35.33 0.36 7.03
C PRO A 137 -34.58 0.48 8.35
N LYS A 138 -35.28 0.30 9.48
CA LYS A 138 -34.66 0.35 10.82
C LYS A 138 -33.38 -0.50 10.77
N PRO A 139 -32.20 0.07 11.06
CA PRO A 139 -30.97 -0.67 10.94
C PRO A 139 -31.05 -1.88 11.87
N GLN A 140 -31.02 -3.08 11.30
CA GLN A 140 -30.78 -4.28 12.09
C GLN A 140 -29.33 -4.16 12.60
N THR A 141 -29.17 -3.80 13.86
CA THR A 141 -27.91 -3.37 14.51
C THR A 141 -27.04 -4.53 14.99
N GLN A 142 -27.42 -5.78 14.74
CA GLN A 142 -26.68 -6.89 15.34
C GLN A 142 -25.34 -7.11 14.61
N ASN A 143 -24.27 -6.82 15.35
CA ASN A 143 -22.88 -7.19 15.09
C ASN A 143 -22.24 -6.61 13.81
N ARG A 144 -22.22 -5.28 13.65
CA ARG A 144 -21.41 -4.61 12.61
C ARG A 144 -20.24 -3.86 13.24
N PRO A 145 -19.01 -4.00 12.71
CA PRO A 145 -17.89 -3.19 13.17
C PRO A 145 -18.15 -1.72 12.84
N ALA A 146 -17.78 -0.83 13.76
CA ALA A 146 -17.74 0.60 13.49
C ALA A 146 -16.62 0.90 12.48
N ILE A 147 -16.88 1.82 11.55
CA ILE A 147 -15.87 2.34 10.63
C ILE A 147 -15.43 3.70 11.13
N VAL A 148 -14.14 3.85 11.41
CA VAL A 148 -13.53 5.10 11.89
C VAL A 148 -12.50 5.55 10.86
N TRP A 149 -12.56 6.82 10.45
CA TRP A 149 -11.59 7.43 9.56
C TRP A 149 -10.66 8.35 10.35
N LEU A 150 -9.38 8.03 10.39
CA LEU A 150 -8.34 8.84 11.04
C LEU A 150 -7.43 9.43 9.97
N SER A 151 -7.36 10.75 9.91
CA SER A 151 -6.48 11.50 9.01
C SER A 151 -5.55 12.37 9.83
N TYR A 152 -4.28 12.43 9.45
CA TYR A 152 -3.24 13.17 10.14
C TYR A 152 -2.46 14.02 9.14
N ASN A 153 -1.99 15.20 9.57
CA ASN A 153 -1.04 16.03 8.84
C ASN A 153 -1.47 16.42 7.42
N VAL A 154 -2.67 16.97 7.29
CA VAL A 154 -3.07 17.64 6.05
C VAL A 154 -2.21 18.89 5.80
N HIS A 155 -1.84 19.60 6.87
CA HIS A 155 -0.87 20.69 6.83
C HIS A 155 0.53 20.18 7.18
N GLY A 156 1.52 20.62 6.39
CA GLY A 156 2.91 20.14 6.50
C GLY A 156 3.70 20.70 7.68
N ASP A 157 3.21 21.79 8.30
CA ASP A 157 3.80 22.47 9.45
C ASP A 157 3.24 21.99 10.81
N GLU A 158 2.29 21.04 10.80
CA GLU A 158 1.69 20.46 12.01
C GLU A 158 2.42 19.19 12.48
N ALA A 159 3.67 19.30 12.95
CA ALA A 159 4.54 18.14 13.13
C ALA A 159 4.03 17.05 14.13
N VAL A 160 3.18 17.41 15.10
CA VAL A 160 2.74 16.50 16.17
C VAL A 160 1.84 15.37 15.66
N GLY A 161 1.04 15.61 14.62
CA GLY A 161 0.10 14.61 14.13
C GLY A 161 0.77 13.37 13.52
N THR A 162 1.97 13.51 12.95
CA THR A 162 2.69 12.39 12.34
C THR A 162 3.15 11.44 13.42
N GLU A 163 3.71 11.98 14.51
CA GLU A 163 4.14 11.19 15.66
C GLU A 163 2.95 10.46 16.31
N ALA A 164 1.81 11.14 16.47
CA ALA A 164 0.58 10.54 16.95
C ALA A 164 0.07 9.42 16.03
N ALA A 165 0.17 9.61 14.71
CA ALA A 165 -0.20 8.60 13.72
C ALA A 165 0.68 7.34 13.84
N LEU A 166 2.00 7.49 14.01
CA LEU A 166 2.90 6.33 14.14
C LEU A 166 2.62 5.52 15.41
N LYS A 167 2.34 6.22 16.52
CA LYS A 167 1.95 5.57 17.79
C LYS A 167 0.63 4.84 17.66
N THR A 168 -0.38 5.49 17.06
CA THR A 168 -1.73 4.94 16.88
C THR A 168 -1.71 3.73 15.95
N LEU A 169 -0.98 3.85 14.84
CA LEU A 169 -0.79 2.77 13.87
C LEU A 169 -0.19 1.53 14.52
N HIS A 170 0.87 1.68 15.32
CA HIS A 170 1.46 0.56 16.05
C HIS A 170 0.46 -0.09 17.00
N ALA A 171 -0.18 0.70 17.85
CA ALA A 171 -1.10 0.20 18.86
C ALA A 171 -2.27 -0.58 18.24
N LEU A 172 -2.82 -0.12 17.12
CA LEU A 172 -3.92 -0.79 16.43
C LEU A 172 -3.49 -1.99 15.59
N ALA A 173 -2.24 -2.00 15.12
CA ALA A 173 -1.69 -3.10 14.33
C ALA A 173 -1.13 -4.24 15.19
N ASP A 174 -0.86 -4.02 16.47
CA ASP A 174 -0.35 -5.02 17.39
C ASP A 174 -1.47 -6.02 17.78
N PRO A 175 -1.36 -7.32 17.44
CA PRO A 175 -2.32 -8.33 17.87
C PRO A 175 -2.32 -8.59 19.38
N GLN A 176 -1.28 -8.16 20.10
CA GLN A 176 -1.17 -8.32 21.55
C GLN A 176 -1.83 -7.18 22.34
N ASN A 177 -2.30 -6.14 21.65
CA ASN A 177 -2.96 -4.98 22.25
C ASN A 177 -4.49 -5.09 22.09
N GLU A 178 -5.10 -5.97 22.90
CA GLU A 178 -6.57 -6.16 23.00
C GLU A 178 -7.19 -5.43 24.20
#